data_AF-A0A0F8ZUY7-F1
#
_entry.id   AF-A0A0F8ZUY7-F1
#
_cell.length_a   1.000
_cell.length_b   1.000
_cell.length_c   1.000
_cell.angle_alpha   90.00
_cell.angle_beta   90.00
_cell.angle_gamma   90.00
#
_symmetry.space_group_name_H-M   'P 1'
#
loop_
_entity.id
_entity.type
_entity.pdbx_description
1 polymer ?
#
loop_
_entity_poly.entity_id
_entity_poly.type
_entity_poly.pdbx_seq_one_letter_code
_entity_poly.pdbx_strand_id
1 'polypeptide(L)' 'MSLFEMLDDERTDAKIRAALRDADSKGKLGVVAAVTGIAGGEAELRKIMDGEDELHVMDRGMLGMHLPE' A
#
# COMPACT_ATOMS: atom_id res chain seq x y z
N MET A 1 -13.21 3.03 10.67
CA MET A 1 -12.09 2.09 10.64
C MET A 1 -11.49 2.03 12.03
N SER A 2 -11.57 0.89 12.71
CA SER A 2 -10.97 0.68 14.04
C SER A 2 -9.48 0.34 13.90
N LEU A 3 -8.64 0.76 14.86
CA LEU A 3 -7.23 0.35 14.95
C LEU A 3 -7.05 -1.19 14.92
N PHE A 4 -8.08 -1.92 15.36
CA PHE A 4 -8.11 -3.39 15.35
C PHE A 4 -8.41 -4.00 13.97
N GLU A 5 -9.02 -3.27 13.04
CA GLU A 5 -9.22 -3.75 11.66
C GLU A 5 -7.93 -3.68 10.83
N MET A 6 -6.96 -2.84 11.24
CA MET A 6 -5.62 -2.78 10.63
C MET A 6 -4.74 -3.99 10.98
N LEU A 7 -5.15 -4.82 11.93
CA LEU A 7 -4.39 -5.98 12.45
C LEU A 7 -4.84 -7.32 11.86
N ASP A 8 -5.83 -7.34 10.95
CA ASP A 8 -6.06 -8.52 10.11
C ASP A 8 -5.11 -8.42 8.91
N ASP A 9 -3.86 -8.83 9.17
CA ASP A 9 -2.67 -8.49 8.39
C ASP A 9 -2.80 -8.92 6.91
N GLU A 10 -3.32 -10.12 6.65
CA GLU A 10 -3.46 -10.63 5.28
C GLU A 10 -4.53 -9.88 4.47
N ARG A 11 -5.66 -9.53 5.10
CA ARG A 11 -6.76 -8.84 4.42
C ARG A 11 -6.40 -7.39 4.12
N THR A 12 -5.65 -6.75 5.02
CA THR A 12 -5.17 -5.38 4.83
C THR A 12 -4.13 -5.33 3.72
N ASP A 13 -3.19 -6.27 3.70
CA ASP A 13 -2.16 -6.34 2.67
C ASP A 13 -2.76 -6.60 1.29
N ALA A 14 -3.76 -7.49 1.19
CA ALA A 14 -4.48 -7.73 -0.06
C ALA A 14 -5.18 -6.47 -0.59
N LYS A 15 -5.79 -5.67 0.29
CA LYS A 15 -6.43 -4.39 -0.08
C LYS A 15 -5.39 -3.37 -0.55
N ILE A 16 -4.28 -3.22 0.18
CA ILE A 16 -3.18 -2.32 -0.20
C ILE A 16 -2.67 -2.70 -1.60
N ARG A 17 -2.39 -3.99 -1.84
CA ARG A 17 -1.94 -4.45 -3.15
C ARG A 17 -2.96 -4.19 -4.24
N ALA A 18 -4.25 -4.39 -3.98
CA ALA A 18 -5.31 -4.09 -4.95
C ALA A 18 -5.38 -2.59 -5.29
N ALA A 19 -5.29 -1.71 -4.28
CA ALA A 19 -5.27 -0.27 -4.49
C ALA A 19 -4.00 0.20 -5.24
N LEU A 20 -2.85 -0.42 -4.99
CA LEU A 20 -1.63 -0.16 -5.76
C LEU A 20 -1.76 -0.59 -7.23
N ARG A 21 -2.39 -1.74 -7.51
CA ARG A 21 -2.67 -2.18 -8.90
C ARG A 21 -3.62 -1.23 -9.61
N ASP A 22 -4.65 -0.75 -8.94
CA ASP A 22 -5.56 0.25 -9.48
C ASP A 22 -4.82 1.57 -9.78
N ALA A 23 -3.98 2.04 -8.86
CA ALA A 23 -3.18 3.25 -9.05
C ALA A 23 -2.18 3.08 -10.22
N ASP A 24 -1.52 1.93 -10.35
CA ASP A 24 -0.60 1.64 -11.45
C ASP A 24 -1.32 1.60 -12.79
N SER A 25 -2.49 0.94 -12.86
CA SER A 25 -3.32 0.89 -14.07
C SER A 25 -3.76 2.27 -14.58
N LYS A 26 -3.80 3.26 -13.67
CA LYS A 26 -4.15 4.66 -13.94
C LYS A 26 -2.93 5.55 -14.17
N GLY A 27 -1.71 5.00 -14.12
CA GLY A 27 -0.46 5.77 -14.22
C GLY A 27 -0.21 6.71 -13.04
N LYS A 28 -0.76 6.39 -11.86
CA LYS A 28 -0.72 7.23 -10.64
C LYS A 28 0.23 6.72 -9.57
N LEU A 29 1.00 5.67 -9.83
CA LEU A 29 1.86 5.05 -8.81
C LEU A 29 2.91 6.02 -8.24
N GLY A 30 3.50 6.87 -9.08
CA GLY A 30 4.41 7.94 -8.63
C GLY A 30 3.74 9.01 -7.75
N VAL A 31 2.43 9.28 -7.94
CA VAL A 31 1.67 10.20 -7.06
C VAL A 31 1.47 9.57 -5.69
N VAL A 32 1.12 8.28 -5.65
CA VAL A 32 1.00 7.53 -4.39
C VAL A 32 2.32 7.59 -3.63
N ALA A 33 3.45 7.31 -4.29
CA ALA A 33 4.78 7.36 -3.67
C ALA A 33 5.10 8.75 -3.10
N ALA A 34 4.75 9.83 -3.81
CA ALA A 34 4.98 11.19 -3.34
C ALA A 34 4.12 11.56 -2.12
N VAL A 35 2.87 11.08 -2.08
CA VAL A 35 1.93 11.36 -0.97
C VAL A 35 2.27 10.52 0.26
N THR A 36 2.63 9.25 0.09
CA THR A 36 2.94 8.34 1.19
C THR A 36 4.34 8.55 1.74
N GLY A 37 5.24 9.16 0.96
CA GLY A 37 6.64 9.36 1.35
C GLY A 37 7.41 8.04 1.53
N ILE A 38 6.94 6.95 0.92
CA ILE A 38 7.54 5.63 1.09
C ILE A 38 9.00 5.62 0.63
N ALA A 39 9.88 5.04 1.45
CA ALA A 39 11.28 4.90 1.10
C ALA A 39 11.43 4.01 -0.14
N GLY A 40 12.23 4.43 -1.12
CA GLY A 40 12.35 3.73 -2.41
C GLY A 40 11.30 4.12 -3.46
N GLY A 41 10.30 4.93 -3.09
CA GLY A 41 9.36 5.56 -4.01
C GLY A 41 8.54 4.57 -4.84
N GLU A 42 8.30 4.89 -6.11
CA GLU A 42 7.47 4.08 -7.01
C GLU A 42 7.99 2.64 -7.18
N ALA A 43 9.31 2.45 -7.20
CA ALA A 43 9.91 1.12 -7.32
C ALA A 43 9.57 0.23 -6.11
N GLU A 44 9.50 0.81 -4.91
CA GLU A 44 9.10 0.07 -3.72
C GLU A 44 7.62 -0.30 -3.76
N LEU A 45 6.76 0.62 -4.23
CA LEU A 45 5.34 0.32 -4.42
C LEU A 45 5.12 -0.84 -5.41
N ARG A 46 5.91 -0.93 -6.48
CA ARG A 46 5.84 -2.07 -7.43
C ARG A 46 6.22 -3.38 -6.76
N LYS A 47 7.26 -3.40 -5.92
CA LYS A 47 7.63 -4.60 -5.16
C LYS A 47 6.50 -5.04 -4.21
N ILE A 48 5.91 -4.10 -3.48
CA ILE A 48 4.80 -4.38 -2.56
C ILE A 48 3.60 -4.94 -3.31
N MET A 49 3.27 -4.33 -4.45
CA MET A 49 2.15 -4.71 -5.32
C MET A 49 2.28 -6.13 -5.88
N ASP A 50 3.50 -6.52 -6.27
CA ASP A 50 3.80 -7.81 -6.91
C ASP A 50 4.24 -8.89 -5.92
N GLY A 51 4.60 -8.51 -4.69
CA GLY A 51 5.03 -9.42 -3.63
C GLY A 51 3.87 -10.04 -2.84
N GLU A 52 4.16 -11.17 -2.19
CA GLU A 52 3.24 -11.86 -1.27
C GLU A 52 3.66 -11.70 0.19
N ASP A 53 4.87 -11.19 0.43
CA ASP A 53 5.43 -10.97 1.75
C ASP A 53 4.57 -10.00 2.56
N GLU A 54 4.47 -10.30 3.86
CA GLU A 54 3.78 -9.44 4.79
C GLU A 54 4.37 -8.02 4.79
N LEU A 55 3.52 -7.00 4.70
CA LEU A 55 3.98 -5.62 4.79
C LEU A 55 4.45 -5.31 6.21
N HIS A 56 5.55 -4.56 6.31
CA HIS A 56 5.98 -4.03 7.58
C HIS A 56 4.89 -3.10 8.16
N VAL A 57 4.65 -3.18 9.47
CA VAL A 57 3.54 -2.48 10.16
C VAL A 57 3.47 -0.98 9.88
N MET A 58 4.63 -0.32 9.74
CA MET A 58 4.71 1.11 9.43
C MET A 58 4.29 1.42 7.99
N ASP A 59 4.71 0.59 7.03
CA ASP A 59 4.34 0.76 5.63
C ASP A 59 2.85 0.48 5.43
N ARG A 60 2.34 -0.57 6.09
CA ARG A 60 0.91 -0.89 6.15
C ARG A 60 0.10 0.29 6.70
N GLY A 61 0.55 0.91 7.79
CA GLY A 61 -0.09 2.08 8.37
C GLY A 61 -0.10 3.28 7.42
N MET A 62 1.05 3.63 6.82
CA MET A 62 1.15 4.75 5.91
C MET A 62 0.32 4.55 4.63
N LEU A 63 0.41 3.36 4.02
CA LEU A 63 -0.33 3.04 2.80
C LEU A 63 -1.83 2.93 3.07
N GLY A 64 -2.22 2.24 4.15
CA GLY A 64 -3.61 2.08 4.53
C GLY A 64 -4.33 3.39 4.90
N MET A 65 -3.59 4.41 5.35
CA MET A 65 -4.16 5.74 5.60
C MET A 65 -4.34 6.59 4.34
N HIS A 66 -3.63 6.28 3.25
CA HIS A 66 -3.53 7.17 2.08
C HIS A 66 -4.07 6.55 0.80
N LEU A 67 -4.21 5.23 0.76
CA LEU A 67 -4.88 4.51 -0.33
C LEU A 67 -6.39 4.46 -0.06
N PRO A 68 -7.23 4.78 -1.05
CA PRO A 68 -8.68 4.64 -0.90
C PRO A 68 -9.06 3.15 -0.81
N GLU A 69 -10.20 2.88 -0.13
CA GLU A 69 -10.80 1.54 -0.01
C GLU A 69 -11.26 0.94 -1.35
#